data_AF-A0A7C5XXI7-F1
#
_entry.id   AF-A0A7C5XXI7-F1
#
_cell.length_a   1.000
_cell.length_b   1.000
_cell.length_c   1.000
_cell.angle_alpha   90.00
_cell.angle_beta   90.00
_cell.angle_gamma   90.00
#
_symmetry.space_group_name_H-M   'P 1'
#
loop_
_entity.id
_entity.type
_entity.pdbx_description
1 polymer ?
#
loop_
_entity_poly.entity_id
_entity_poly.type
_entity_poly.pdbx_seq_one_letter_code
_entity_poly.pdbx_strand_id
1 'polypeptide(L)'
;MSEREIFKISRTKNGVAIKNVSEDPLEIISVNIYYYYTVARPVTSLEEIMREKTGMKLSRENIIVNKKIDSGDILEIEFRPSEMIDSIEIFYNDKEGVRKKVLLKL
;
A
#
# COMPACT_ATOMS: atom_id res chain seq x y z
N MET A 1 -15.12 -15.41 -14.94
CA MET A 1 -15.68 -15.09 -13.62
C MET A 1 -14.88 -13.91 -13.09
N SER A 2 -15.52 -12.80 -12.73
CA SER A 2 -14.83 -11.66 -12.09
C SER A 2 -14.22 -12.14 -10.78
N GLU A 3 -12.94 -11.88 -10.54
CA GLU A 3 -12.39 -12.02 -9.19
C GLU A 3 -13.28 -11.22 -8.25
N ARG A 4 -13.78 -11.85 -7.18
CA ARG A 4 -14.55 -11.14 -6.15
C ARG A 4 -13.59 -10.17 -5.47
N GLU A 5 -13.99 -8.92 -5.31
CA GLU A 5 -13.22 -7.94 -4.56
C GLU A 5 -13.09 -8.42 -3.11
N ILE A 6 -11.86 -8.51 -2.59
CA ILE A 6 -11.56 -9.07 -1.26
C ILE A 6 -11.29 -7.95 -0.26
N PHE A 7 -10.61 -6.90 -0.71
CA PHE A 7 -10.32 -5.73 0.09
C PHE A 7 -10.73 -4.47 -0.65
N LYS A 8 -11.26 -3.51 0.10
CA LYS A 8 -11.41 -2.13 -0.35
C LYS A 8 -10.41 -1.27 0.41
N ILE A 9 -9.71 -0.40 -0.31
CA ILE A 9 -8.71 0.49 0.31
C ILE A 9 -9.11 1.95 0.17
N SER A 10 -8.67 2.78 1.11
CA SER A 10 -8.89 4.23 1.06
C SER A 10 -7.77 4.97 1.78
N ARG A 11 -7.35 6.11 1.21
CA ARG A 11 -6.35 6.98 1.84
C ARG A 11 -6.97 7.63 3.08
N THR A 12 -6.24 7.61 4.20
CA THR A 12 -6.59 8.35 5.41
C THR A 12 -5.64 9.53 5.61
N LYS A 13 -5.91 10.37 6.61
CA LYS A 13 -4.97 11.43 7.01
C LYS A 13 -3.64 10.89 7.53
N ASN A 14 -3.61 9.64 7.97
CA ASN A 14 -2.45 9.03 8.63
C ASN A 14 -1.80 7.91 7.82
N GLY A 15 -2.39 7.49 6.69
CA GLY A 15 -1.88 6.40 5.87
C GLY A 15 -2.96 5.80 4.98
N VAL A 16 -3.24 4.51 5.15
CA VAL A 16 -4.22 3.77 4.36
C VAL A 16 -5.11 2.90 5.24
N ALA A 17 -6.41 2.94 4.99
CA ALA A 17 -7.39 2.04 5.57
C ALA A 17 -7.68 0.90 4.60
N ILE A 18 -7.61 -0.33 5.11
CA ILE A 18 -7.84 -1.59 4.42
C ILE A 18 -9.09 -2.22 5.04
N LYS A 19 -10.16 -2.36 4.26
CA LYS A 19 -11.41 -2.99 4.70
C LYS A 19 -11.53 -4.38 4.10
N ASN A 20 -11.79 -5.40 4.92
CA ASN A 20 -12.22 -6.71 4.42
C ASN A 20 -13.66 -6.60 3.88
N VAL A 21 -13.85 -6.83 2.59
CA VAL A 21 -15.18 -6.86 1.95
C VAL A 21 -15.58 -8.27 1.51
N SER A 22 -14.74 -9.26 1.78
CA SER A 22 -15.09 -10.66 1.58
C SER A 22 -16.04 -11.16 2.68
N GLU A 23 -16.76 -12.24 2.40
CA GLU A 23 -17.67 -12.89 3.37
C GLU A 23 -16.91 -13.61 4.49
N ASP A 24 -15.65 -13.99 4.24
CA ASP A 24 -14.85 -14.80 5.14
C ASP A 24 -13.85 -13.92 5.95
N PRO A 25 -13.48 -14.34 7.17
CA PRO A 25 -12.38 -13.71 7.88
C PRO A 25 -11.05 -13.98 7.17
N LEU A 26 -10.15 -13.00 7.21
CA LEU A 26 -8.84 -13.07 6.57
C LEU A 26 -7.74 -12.74 7.57
N GLU A 27 -6.58 -13.37 7.41
CA GLU A 27 -5.40 -13.05 8.21
C GLU A 27 -4.42 -12.25 7.36
N ILE A 28 -4.28 -10.95 7.61
CA ILE A 28 -3.27 -10.12 6.97
C ILE A 28 -1.92 -10.40 7.63
N ILE A 29 -0.97 -10.91 6.84
CA ILE A 29 0.39 -11.25 7.26
C ILE A 29 1.26 -9.99 7.19
N SER A 30 1.26 -9.32 6.04
CA SER A 30 2.05 -8.12 5.81
C SER A 30 1.47 -7.25 4.70
N VAL A 31 1.85 -5.99 4.69
CA VAL A 31 1.47 -5.00 3.68
C VAL A 31 2.73 -4.35 3.14
N ASN A 32 2.91 -4.38 1.82
CA ASN A 32 3.89 -3.56 1.12
C ASN A 32 3.22 -2.24 0.73
N ILE A 33 3.80 -1.11 1.11
CA ILE A 33 3.38 0.22 0.69
C ILE A 33 4.36 0.71 -0.38
N TYR A 34 3.85 1.03 -1.56
CA TYR A 34 4.61 1.62 -2.66
C TYR A 34 4.33 3.12 -2.70
N TYR A 35 5.39 3.93 -2.66
CA TYR A 35 5.26 5.38 -2.57
C TYR A 35 6.34 6.11 -3.35
N TYR A 36 6.00 7.29 -3.86
CA TYR A 36 6.94 8.16 -4.55
C TYR A 36 7.57 9.16 -3.61
N TYR A 37 8.88 9.34 -3.67
CA TYR A 37 9.61 10.36 -2.92
C TYR A 37 10.58 11.13 -3.81
N THR A 38 10.75 12.42 -3.50
CA THR A 38 11.69 13.27 -4.21
C THR A 38 13.02 13.27 -3.46
N VAL A 39 14.11 12.96 -4.16
CA VAL A 39 15.45 13.13 -3.60
C VAL A 39 15.89 14.56 -3.90
N ALA A 40 15.84 15.44 -2.90
CA ALA A 40 16.48 16.75 -3.02
C ALA A 40 18.00 16.55 -2.98
N ARG A 41 18.65 16.57 -4.15
CA ARG A 41 20.10 16.79 -4.23
C ARG A 41 20.34 18.25 -4.60
N PRO A 42 21.37 18.91 -4.04
CA PRO A 42 21.78 20.21 -4.55
C PRO A 42 22.25 20.02 -5.99
N VAL A 43 21.45 20.50 -6.94
CA VAL A 43 21.85 20.63 -8.34
C VAL A 43 22.75 21.84 -8.47
N THR A 44 23.92 21.66 -9.07
CA THR A 44 24.97 22.69 -9.14
C THR A 44 25.04 23.37 -10.50
N SER A 45 24.26 22.93 -11.47
CA SER A 45 24.25 23.49 -12.83
C SER A 45 22.86 23.54 -13.48
N LEU A 46 22.69 24.49 -14.40
CA LEU A 46 21.48 24.63 -15.23
C LEU A 46 21.21 23.39 -16.11
N GLU A 47 22.26 22.66 -16.52
CA GLU A 47 22.13 21.44 -17.33
C GLU A 47 21.53 20.26 -16.53
N GLU A 48 21.84 20.16 -15.23
CA GLU A 48 21.23 19.16 -14.33
C GLU A 48 19.74 19.43 -14.12
N ILE A 49 19.37 20.70 -13.95
CA ILE A 49 17.97 21.15 -13.80
C ILE A 49 17.14 20.79 -15.04
N MET A 50 17.73 20.92 -16.24
CA MET A 50 17.04 20.59 -17.49
C MET A 50 16.95 19.07 -17.77
N ARG A 51 17.83 18.25 -17.18
CA ARG A 51 17.81 16.78 -17.27
C ARG A 51 16.86 16.11 -16.28
N GLU A 52 16.72 16.64 -15.07
CA GLU A 52 15.86 16.07 -14.03
C GLU A 52 14.38 16.43 -14.26
N LYS A 53 13.74 15.78 -15.25
CA LYS A 53 12.32 16.04 -15.54
C LYS A 53 11.33 15.56 -14.47
N THR A 54 11.76 14.81 -13.45
CA THR A 54 11.07 14.64 -12.15
C THR A 54 11.99 13.81 -11.25
N GLY A 55 12.59 14.40 -10.20
CA GLY A 55 13.42 13.67 -9.21
C GLY A 55 12.67 12.67 -8.33
N MET A 56 11.51 12.18 -8.77
CA MET A 56 10.63 11.27 -8.04
C MET A 56 11.10 9.82 -8.22
N LYS A 57 11.36 9.15 -7.10
CA LYS A 57 11.72 7.73 -7.04
C LYS A 57 10.60 6.93 -6.40
N LEU A 58 10.32 5.75 -6.94
CA LEU A 58 9.43 4.79 -6.31
C LEU A 58 10.20 4.02 -5.24
N SER A 59 9.67 3.98 -4.03
CA SER A 59 10.15 3.16 -2.92
C SER A 59 9.12 2.11 -2.52
N ARG A 60 9.54 1.17 -1.68
CA ARG A 60 8.67 0.17 -1.07
C ARG A 60 9.04 -0.01 0.39
N GLU A 61 8.04 0.00 1.26
CA GLU A 61 8.17 -0.35 2.67
C GLU A 61 7.30 -1.56 2.99
N ASN A 62 7.87 -2.54 3.71
CA ASN A 62 7.14 -3.73 4.14
C ASN A 62 6.79 -3.61 5.63
N ILE A 63 5.51 -3.76 5.94
CA ILE A 63 4.99 -3.69 7.30
C ILE A 63 4.43 -5.07 7.66
N ILE A 64 4.99 -5.68 8.69
CA ILE A 64 4.51 -6.96 9.23
C ILE A 64 3.33 -6.68 10.16
N VAL A 65 2.20 -7.35 9.91
CA VAL A 65 0.94 -7.11 10.61
C VAL A 65 0.53 -8.31 11.46
N ASN A 66 0.43 -9.50 10.85
CA ASN A 66 -0.08 -10.74 11.47
C ASN A 66 -1.38 -10.54 12.27
N LYS A 67 -2.43 -10.06 11.59
CA LYS A 67 -3.72 -9.75 12.21
C LYS A 67 -4.88 -10.36 11.45
N LYS A 68 -5.78 -11.03 12.18
CA LYS A 68 -7.08 -11.46 11.67
C LYS A 68 -8.04 -10.27 11.62
N ILE A 69 -8.74 -10.14 10.50
CA ILE A 69 -9.79 -9.14 10.30
C ILE A 69 -11.05 -9.85 9.80
N ASP A 70 -12.17 -9.62 10.47
CA ASP A 70 -13.46 -10.20 10.11
C ASP A 70 -14.09 -9.44 8.93
N SER A 71 -15.17 -9.98 8.37
CA SER A 71 -15.89 -9.30 7.29
C SER A 71 -16.40 -7.93 7.77
N GLY A 72 -16.07 -6.87 7.03
CA GLY A 72 -16.44 -5.50 7.36
C GLY A 72 -15.44 -4.75 8.24
N ASP A 73 -14.49 -5.44 8.87
CA ASP A 73 -13.46 -4.82 9.70
C ASP A 73 -12.52 -3.94 8.88
N ILE A 74 -11.99 -2.92 9.54
CA ILE A 74 -11.04 -1.96 8.96
C ILE A 74 -9.72 -2.04 9.73
N LEU A 75 -8.64 -2.27 8.99
CA LEU A 75 -7.27 -2.13 9.46
C LEU A 75 -6.68 -0.83 8.89
N GLU A 76 -6.22 0.06 9.76
CA GLU A 76 -5.46 1.23 9.34
C GLU A 76 -3.96 0.95 9.48
N ILE A 77 -3.21 1.25 8.42
CA ILE A 77 -1.74 1.22 8.40
C ILE A 77 -1.26 2.67 8.33
N GLU A 78 -0.50 3.08 9.33
CA GLU A 78 0.09 4.42 9.38
C GLU A 78 1.25 4.54 8.38
N PHE A 79 1.21 5.58 7.56
CA PHE A 79 2.27 5.95 6.63
C PHE A 79 2.14 7.44 6.30
N ARG A 80 3.19 8.22 6.55
CA ARG A 80 3.17 9.67 6.34
C ARG A 80 4.30 10.14 5.42
N PRO A 81 4.00 11.09 4.51
CA PRO A 81 2.67 11.63 4.19
C PRO A 81 1.87 10.65 3.30
N SER A 82 0.57 10.49 3.56
CA SER A 82 -0.24 9.44 2.91
C SER A 82 -0.51 9.72 1.43
N GLU A 83 -0.34 10.97 1.00
CA GLU A 83 -0.47 11.39 -0.40
C GLU A 83 0.64 10.80 -1.29
N MET A 84 1.78 10.39 -0.70
CA MET A 84 2.88 9.79 -1.44
C MET A 84 2.60 8.34 -1.83
N ILE A 85 1.60 7.68 -1.22
CA ILE A 85 1.27 6.29 -1.50
C ILE A 85 0.61 6.18 -2.87
N ASP A 86 1.22 5.40 -3.75
CA ASP A 86 0.71 5.04 -5.08
C ASP A 86 -0.19 3.80 -5.00
N SER A 87 0.31 2.75 -4.34
CA SER A 87 -0.36 1.46 -4.27
C SER A 87 0.09 0.65 -3.06
N ILE A 88 -0.69 -0.36 -2.70
CA ILE A 88 -0.34 -1.31 -1.64
C ILE A 88 -0.49 -2.75 -2.12
N GLU A 89 0.41 -3.64 -1.71
CA GLU A 89 0.29 -5.08 -1.90
C GLU A 89 0.08 -5.77 -0.55
N ILE A 90 -1.08 -6.41 -0.40
CA ILE A 90 -1.49 -7.07 0.84
C ILE A 90 -1.20 -8.57 0.71
N PHE A 91 -0.46 -9.13 1.65
CA PHE A 91 -0.27 -10.57 1.80
C PHE A 91 -1.17 -11.08 2.92
N TYR A 92 -1.98 -12.08 2.62
CA TYR A 92 -2.96 -12.61 3.57
C TYR A 92 -3.12 -14.11 3.43
N ASN A 93 -3.61 -14.77 4.48
CA ASN A 93 -4.16 -16.12 4.39
C ASN A 93 -5.68 -16.03 4.27
N ASP A 94 -6.25 -16.85 3.38
CA ASP A 94 -7.70 -17.07 3.38
C ASP A 94 -8.13 -18.02 4.50
N LYS A 95 -9.43 -18.33 4.57
CA LYS A 95 -10.00 -19.22 5.59
C LYS A 95 -9.40 -20.64 5.60
N GLU A 96 -8.83 -21.08 4.48
CA GLU A 96 -8.20 -22.40 4.34
C GLU A 96 -6.73 -22.37 4.76
N GLY A 97 -6.21 -21.20 5.16
CA GLY A 97 -4.80 -20.98 5.49
C GLY A 97 -3.91 -20.85 4.25
N VAL A 98 -4.49 -20.68 3.07
CA VAL A 98 -3.73 -20.56 1.82
C VAL A 98 -3.25 -19.13 1.67
N ARG A 99 -1.92 -18.98 1.55
CA ARG A 99 -1.29 -17.68 1.39
C ARG A 99 -1.57 -17.10 0.00
N LYS A 100 -2.14 -15.90 -0.02
CA LYS A 100 -2.48 -15.12 -1.21
C LYS A 100 -1.92 -13.71 -1.11
N LYS A 101 -1.96 -13.00 -2.24
CA LYS A 101 -1.60 -11.59 -2.29
C LYS A 101 -2.48 -10.84 -3.28
N VAL A 102 -2.65 -9.54 -3.05
CA VAL A 102 -3.36 -8.63 -3.96
C VAL A 102 -2.68 -7.28 -3.99
N LEU A 103 -2.53 -6.69 -5.19
CA LEU A 103 -2.03 -5.33 -5.39
C LEU A 103 -3.22 -4.41 -5.68
N LEU A 104 -3.33 -3.32 -4.93
CA LEU A 104 -4.44 -2.38 -5.00
C LEU A 104 -3.89 -0.96 -5.14
N LYS A 105 -4.46 -0.18 -6.07
CA LYS A 105 -4.11 1.22 -6.30
C LYS A 105 -5.03 2.15 -5.50
N LEU A 106 -4.46 3.23 -4.96
CA LEU A 106 -5.17 4.25 -4.18
C LEU A 106 -5.69 5.41 -5.02
#